data_AF-Q1N738-F1
#
_entry.id   AF-Q1N738-F1
#
_cell.length_a   1.000
_cell.length_b   1.000
_cell.length_c   1.000
_cell.angle_alpha   90.00
_cell.angle_beta   90.00
_cell.angle_gamma   90.00
#
_symmetry.space_group_name_H-M   'P 1'
#
loop_
_entity.id
_entity.type
_entity.pdbx_description
1 polymer ?
#
loop_
_entity_poly.entity_id
_entity_poly.type
_entity_poly.pdbx_seq_one_letter_code
_entity_poly.pdbx_strand_id
1 'polypeptide(L)'
;MAGLGVHSLMLTSSLITTGAGLTESDGTIAFNADEQKIWDARVGNDPFWDRMENELPGFLRSMLKLSPAQFEAFFDFCAVPWKTRTVSARTKELLAMASDAMPSHRFMPGFRLHLDNAIKLGAGRRALEDCLQLAAQTPAHVGVD
;
A
#
# COMPACT_ATOMS: atom_id res chain seq x y z
N MET A 1 16.93 0.25 0.83
CA MET A 1 16.79 -1.22 0.91
C MET A 1 15.61 -1.71 1.78
N ALA A 2 14.77 -0.85 2.37
CA ALA A 2 13.63 -1.30 3.20
C ALA A 2 12.35 -1.64 2.40
N GLY A 3 12.17 -1.10 1.18
CA GLY A 3 10.91 -1.24 0.42
C GLY A 3 10.63 -2.63 -0.16
N LEU A 4 11.67 -3.39 -0.56
CA LEU A 4 11.48 -4.71 -1.19
C LEU A 4 10.89 -5.75 -0.22
N GLY A 5 11.28 -5.72 1.07
CA GLY A 5 10.80 -6.66 2.07
C GLY A 5 9.31 -6.48 2.41
N VAL A 6 8.86 -5.23 2.54
CA VAL A 6 7.46 -4.92 2.84
C VAL A 6 6.55 -5.29 1.67
N HIS A 7 6.95 -5.00 0.42
CA HIS A 7 6.11 -5.35 -0.74
C HIS A 7 6.10 -6.84 -1.04
N SER A 8 7.20 -7.55 -0.74
CA SER A 8 7.19 -9.01 -0.76
C SER A 8 6.14 -9.55 0.22
N LEU A 9 6.14 -9.06 1.47
CA LEU A 9 5.12 -9.41 2.45
C LEU A 9 3.70 -9.13 1.95
N MET A 10 3.46 -7.95 1.38
CA MET A 10 2.14 -7.57 0.86
C MET A 10 1.61 -8.61 -0.12
N LEU A 11 2.42 -8.97 -1.12
CA LEU A 11 2.05 -9.95 -2.14
C LEU A 11 1.98 -11.38 -1.60
N THR A 12 2.94 -11.78 -0.76
CA THR A 12 3.01 -13.16 -0.26
C THR A 12 1.95 -13.47 0.78
N SER A 13 1.44 -12.48 1.51
CA SER A 13 0.40 -12.71 2.52
C SER A 13 -0.83 -13.39 1.93
N SER A 14 -1.33 -12.89 0.79
CA SER A 14 -2.44 -13.51 0.05
C SER A 14 -2.10 -14.90 -0.46
N LEU A 15 -0.86 -15.12 -0.94
CA LEU A 15 -0.43 -16.45 -1.38
C LEU A 15 -0.40 -17.47 -0.23
N ILE A 16 0.07 -17.04 0.95
CA ILE A 16 0.15 -17.88 2.14
C ILE A 16 -1.26 -18.25 2.64
N THR A 17 -2.18 -17.30 2.72
CA THR A 17 -3.55 -17.57 3.18
C THR A 17 -4.30 -18.48 2.21
N THR A 18 -4.16 -18.27 0.90
CA THR A 18 -4.70 -19.17 -0.11
C THR A 18 -4.10 -20.57 0.00
N GLY A 19 -2.77 -20.68 0.08
CA GLY A 19 -2.08 -21.97 0.21
C GLY A 19 -2.42 -22.73 1.50
N ALA A 20 -2.74 -22.01 2.57
CA ALA A 20 -3.19 -22.58 3.84
C ALA A 20 -4.69 -22.94 3.87
N GLY A 21 -5.44 -22.69 2.79
CA GLY A 21 -6.88 -22.96 2.73
C GLY A 21 -7.71 -22.02 3.60
N LEU A 22 -7.20 -20.82 3.89
CA LEU A 22 -7.91 -19.78 4.67
C LEU A 22 -8.77 -18.86 3.79
N THR A 23 -8.68 -19.02 2.47
CA THR A 23 -9.46 -18.27 1.49
C THR A 23 -10.70 -19.08 1.08
N GLU A 24 -11.85 -18.43 1.15
CA GLU A 24 -13.16 -18.96 0.75
C GLU A 24 -13.27 -19.07 -0.79
N SER A 25 -14.31 -19.78 -1.25
CA SER A 25 -14.54 -20.02 -2.69
C SER A 25 -14.75 -18.75 -3.53
N ASP A 26 -15.14 -17.63 -2.90
CA ASP A 26 -15.32 -16.33 -3.54
C ASP A 26 -14.05 -15.45 -3.48
N GLY A 27 -12.93 -15.99 -2.99
CA GLY A 27 -11.67 -15.28 -2.84
C GLY A 27 -11.58 -14.44 -1.56
N THR A 28 -12.61 -14.44 -0.71
CA THR A 28 -12.60 -13.71 0.56
C THR A 28 -11.95 -14.52 1.68
N ILE A 29 -11.65 -13.86 2.81
CA ILE A 29 -11.17 -14.51 4.03
C ILE A 29 -12.20 -14.23 5.12
N ALA A 30 -12.72 -15.31 5.72
CA ALA A 30 -13.65 -15.21 6.83
C ALA A 30 -12.96 -14.77 8.11
N PHE A 31 -13.55 -13.78 8.79
CA PHE A 31 -13.08 -13.27 10.07
C PHE A 31 -13.87 -13.85 11.23
N ASN A 32 -13.18 -14.12 12.35
CA ASN A 32 -13.85 -14.30 13.63
C ASN A 32 -14.38 -12.95 14.17
N ALA A 33 -15.09 -12.98 15.30
CA ALA A 33 -15.70 -11.77 15.86
C ALA A 33 -14.70 -10.66 16.21
N ASP A 34 -13.51 -11.02 16.73
CA ASP A 34 -12.48 -10.05 17.10
C ASP A 34 -11.79 -9.46 15.87
N GLU A 35 -11.44 -10.31 14.89
CA GLU A 35 -10.90 -9.91 13.59
C GLU A 35 -11.89 -8.96 12.88
N GLN A 36 -13.18 -9.28 12.85
CA GLN A 36 -14.20 -8.44 12.23
C GLN A 36 -14.28 -7.06 12.91
N LYS A 37 -14.21 -7.01 14.24
CA LYS A 37 -14.19 -5.74 14.98
C LYS A 37 -12.99 -4.86 14.61
N ILE A 38 -11.80 -5.46 14.44
CA ILE A 38 -10.60 -4.74 14.01
C ILE A 38 -10.76 -4.25 12.56
N TRP A 39 -11.27 -5.11 11.67
CA TRP A 39 -11.54 -4.75 10.28
C TRP A 39 -12.51 -3.55 10.19
N ASP A 40 -13.61 -3.59 10.92
CA ASP A 40 -14.62 -2.53 10.92
C ASP A 40 -14.05 -1.20 11.44
N ALA A 41 -13.15 -1.24 12.44
CA ALA A 41 -12.55 -0.06 13.03
C ALA A 41 -11.48 0.60 12.14
N ARG A 42 -10.77 -0.18 11.32
CA ARG A 42 -9.63 0.32 10.51
C ARG A 42 -9.95 0.48 9.03
N VAL A 43 -10.72 -0.44 8.46
CA VAL A 43 -11.09 -0.47 7.04
C VAL A 43 -12.57 -0.08 6.86
N GLY A 44 -13.47 -0.81 7.51
CA GLY A 44 -14.91 -0.59 7.42
C GLY A 44 -15.40 -0.48 5.97
N ASN A 45 -16.13 0.60 5.67
CA ASN A 45 -16.65 0.93 4.34
C ASN A 45 -15.96 2.17 3.73
N ASP A 46 -14.70 2.45 4.09
CA ASP A 46 -13.98 3.60 3.56
C ASP A 46 -13.52 3.36 2.11
N PRO A 47 -14.02 4.14 1.11
CA PRO A 47 -13.68 3.95 -0.29
C PRO A 47 -12.18 4.14 -0.61
N PHE A 48 -11.41 4.72 0.31
CA PHE A 48 -9.96 4.75 0.20
C PHE A 48 -9.37 3.34 0.11
N TRP A 49 -9.87 2.41 0.94
CA TRP A 49 -9.34 1.05 0.99
C TRP A 49 -9.79 0.17 -0.18
N ASP A 50 -10.92 0.47 -0.81
CA ASP A 50 -11.36 -0.21 -2.04
C ASP A 50 -10.28 -0.15 -3.14
N ARG A 51 -9.53 0.95 -3.20
CA ARG A 51 -8.44 1.10 -4.18
C ARG A 51 -7.24 0.24 -3.86
N MET A 52 -6.88 0.18 -2.57
CA MET A 52 -5.82 -0.71 -2.13
C MET A 52 -6.21 -2.17 -2.39
N GLU A 53 -7.47 -2.54 -2.15
CA GLU A 53 -7.98 -3.88 -2.48
C GLU A 53 -7.93 -4.16 -3.98
N ASN A 54 -8.25 -3.18 -4.84
CA ASN A 54 -8.16 -3.35 -6.29
C ASN A 54 -6.72 -3.54 -6.80
N GLU A 55 -5.75 -2.79 -6.25
CA GLU A 55 -4.34 -2.90 -6.65
C GLU A 55 -3.60 -4.07 -5.97
N LEU A 56 -4.04 -4.45 -4.75
CA LEU A 56 -3.48 -5.54 -3.94
C LEU A 56 -4.58 -6.43 -3.35
N PRO A 57 -5.25 -7.26 -4.17
CA PRO A 57 -6.36 -8.09 -3.72
C PRO A 57 -5.98 -9.03 -2.57
N GLY A 58 -6.81 -9.05 -1.54
CA GLY A 58 -6.68 -9.90 -0.36
C GLY A 58 -5.55 -9.52 0.59
N PHE A 59 -4.72 -8.51 0.30
CA PHE A 59 -3.56 -8.16 1.13
C PHE A 59 -3.97 -7.80 2.57
N LEU A 60 -4.86 -6.81 2.72
CA LEU A 60 -5.27 -6.33 4.05
C LEU A 60 -5.97 -7.43 4.84
N ARG A 61 -6.82 -8.22 4.18
CA ARG A 61 -7.51 -9.35 4.82
C ARG A 61 -6.53 -10.43 5.26
N SER A 62 -5.55 -10.74 4.42
CA SER A 62 -4.53 -11.75 4.73
C SER A 62 -3.62 -11.29 5.86
N MET A 63 -3.22 -10.03 5.87
CA MET A 63 -2.43 -9.45 6.96
C MET A 63 -3.18 -9.53 8.29
N LEU A 64 -4.46 -9.15 8.33
CA LEU A 64 -5.28 -9.27 9.54
C LEU A 64 -5.41 -10.72 10.00
N LYS A 65 -5.65 -11.64 9.07
CA LYS A 65 -5.79 -13.07 9.40
C LYS A 65 -4.51 -13.70 9.94
N LEU A 66 -3.37 -13.32 9.38
CA LEU A 66 -2.06 -13.85 9.78
C LEU A 66 -1.54 -13.21 11.07
N SER A 67 -1.79 -11.92 11.27
CA SER A 67 -1.32 -11.19 12.45
C SER A 67 -2.11 -9.89 12.67
N PRO A 68 -3.13 -9.91 13.56
CA PRO A 68 -3.88 -8.70 13.94
C PRO A 68 -2.99 -7.59 14.50
N ALA A 69 -1.95 -7.94 15.26
CA ALA A 69 -1.01 -6.96 15.81
C ALA A 69 -0.21 -6.24 14.71
N GLN A 70 0.21 -6.97 13.66
CA GLN A 70 0.89 -6.36 12.52
C GLN A 70 -0.06 -5.49 11.70
N PHE A 71 -1.31 -5.91 11.54
CA PHE A 71 -2.34 -5.12 10.87
C PHE A 71 -2.56 -3.78 11.57
N GLU A 72 -2.79 -3.78 12.89
CA GLU A 72 -2.94 -2.55 13.68
C GLU A 72 -1.71 -1.64 13.56
N ALA A 73 -0.50 -2.21 13.68
CA ALA A 73 0.75 -1.47 13.54
C ALA A 73 0.95 -0.87 12.14
N PHE A 74 0.55 -1.59 11.08
CA PHE A 74 0.58 -1.09 9.71
C PHE A 74 -0.29 0.17 9.56
N PHE A 75 -1.52 0.14 10.07
CA PHE A 75 -2.42 1.30 10.02
C PHE A 75 -1.88 2.47 10.83
N ASP A 76 -1.38 2.23 12.04
CA ASP A 76 -0.82 3.28 12.88
C ASP A 76 0.39 3.95 12.23
N PHE A 77 1.26 3.15 11.59
CA PHE A 77 2.40 3.64 10.84
C PHE A 77 1.98 4.45 9.61
N CYS A 78 1.09 3.91 8.77
CA CYS A 78 0.59 4.57 7.58
C CYS A 78 -0.17 5.85 7.89
N ALA A 79 -0.80 5.96 9.08
CA ALA A 79 -1.50 7.17 9.51
C ALA A 79 -0.56 8.33 9.90
N VAL A 80 0.70 8.07 10.27
CA VAL A 80 1.62 9.10 10.80
C VAL A 80 1.74 10.32 9.88
N PRO A 81 1.99 10.18 8.56
CA PRO A 81 2.10 11.33 7.66
C PRO A 81 0.81 12.17 7.61
N TRP A 82 -0.34 11.60 7.94
CA TRP A 82 -1.66 12.25 7.83
C TRP A 82 -2.09 12.97 9.10
N LYS A 83 -1.40 12.76 10.24
CA LYS A 83 -1.71 13.41 11.52
C LYS A 83 -1.47 14.92 11.51
N THR A 84 -0.65 15.43 10.59
CA THR A 84 -0.36 16.87 10.46
C THR A 84 -0.58 17.37 9.04
N ARG A 85 -0.82 18.68 8.93
CA ARG A 85 -1.04 19.38 7.66
C ARG A 85 0.20 20.13 7.15
N THR A 86 1.37 19.88 7.74
CA THR A 86 2.63 20.56 7.38
C THR A 86 3.02 20.32 5.91
N VAL A 87 2.73 19.12 5.40
CA VAL A 87 2.87 18.78 3.98
C VAL A 87 1.47 18.59 3.39
N SER A 88 1.22 19.13 2.20
CA SER A 88 -0.07 18.99 1.53
C SER A 88 -0.35 17.53 1.15
N ALA A 89 -1.62 17.13 1.10
CA ALA A 89 -2.01 15.78 0.65
C ALA A 89 -1.48 15.50 -0.77
N ARG A 90 -1.58 16.47 -1.69
CA ARG A 90 -1.06 16.35 -3.05
C ARG A 90 0.43 16.03 -3.06
N THR A 91 1.21 16.72 -2.24
CA THR A 91 2.66 16.49 -2.12
C THR A 91 2.95 15.11 -1.54
N LYS A 92 2.18 14.64 -0.53
CA LYS A 92 2.35 13.29 0.04
C LYS A 92 2.13 12.21 -1.02
N GLU A 93 1.06 12.32 -1.81
CA GLU A 93 0.77 11.37 -2.90
C GLU A 93 1.84 11.39 -4.01
N LEU A 94 2.33 12.57 -4.41
CA LEU A 94 3.44 12.67 -5.36
C LEU A 94 4.73 12.01 -4.83
N LEU A 95 5.05 12.19 -3.55
CA LEU A 95 6.22 11.57 -2.93
C LEU A 95 6.08 10.04 -2.85
N ALA A 96 4.90 9.54 -2.50
CA ALA A 96 4.61 8.11 -2.47
C ALA A 96 4.69 7.50 -3.88
N MET A 97 4.08 8.15 -4.88
CA MET A 97 4.18 7.78 -6.30
C MET A 97 5.63 7.74 -6.79
N ALA A 98 6.44 8.77 -6.51
CA ALA A 98 7.86 8.79 -6.86
C ALA A 98 8.60 7.62 -6.21
N SER A 99 8.35 7.35 -4.93
CA SER A 99 8.98 6.26 -4.20
C SER A 99 8.75 4.93 -4.91
N ASP A 100 7.51 4.63 -5.28
CA ASP A 100 7.15 3.40 -5.99
C ASP A 100 7.72 3.31 -7.41
N ALA A 101 7.92 4.46 -8.07
CA ALA A 101 8.48 4.53 -9.42
C ALA A 101 10.01 4.44 -9.48
N MET A 102 10.72 4.60 -8.36
CA MET A 102 12.19 4.57 -8.33
C MET A 102 12.74 3.24 -8.91
N PRO A 103 13.86 3.24 -9.67
CA PRO A 103 14.46 2.03 -10.23
C PRO A 103 14.77 0.93 -9.20
N SER A 104 15.10 1.31 -7.97
CA SER A 104 15.37 0.40 -6.86
C SER A 104 14.12 -0.12 -6.15
N HIS A 105 12.92 0.38 -6.48
CA HIS A 105 11.66 0.01 -5.84
C HIS A 105 10.66 -0.66 -6.78
N ARG A 106 10.32 0.01 -7.90
CA ARG A 106 9.48 -0.47 -9.01
C ARG A 106 8.21 -1.23 -8.58
N PHE A 107 7.42 -0.65 -7.68
CA PHE A 107 6.19 -1.27 -7.19
C PHE A 107 4.95 -0.72 -7.91
N MET A 108 4.55 -1.40 -8.98
CA MET A 108 3.45 -0.97 -9.85
C MET A 108 2.10 -0.77 -9.12
N PRO A 109 1.68 -1.65 -8.18
CA PRO A 109 0.41 -1.47 -7.46
C PRO A 109 0.34 -0.15 -6.69
N GLY A 110 1.38 0.15 -5.89
CA GLY A 110 1.48 1.40 -5.14
C GLY A 110 1.58 2.62 -6.08
N PHE A 111 2.37 2.51 -7.15
CA PHE A 111 2.47 3.57 -8.16
C PHE A 111 1.11 3.97 -8.73
N ARG A 112 0.28 2.98 -9.13
CA ARG A 112 -1.06 3.24 -9.67
C ARG A 112 -1.97 3.88 -8.64
N LEU A 113 -2.01 3.34 -7.43
CA LEU A 113 -2.77 3.89 -6.30
C LEU A 113 -2.47 5.37 -6.09
N HIS A 114 -1.18 5.71 -5.96
CA HIS A 114 -0.74 7.07 -5.66
C HIS A 114 -0.86 8.04 -6.85
N LEU A 115 -0.65 7.57 -8.08
CA LEU A 115 -0.91 8.34 -9.30
C LEU A 115 -2.38 8.78 -9.35
N ASP A 116 -3.29 7.83 -9.10
CA ASP A 116 -4.73 8.07 -9.12
C ASP A 116 -5.19 9.07 -8.05
N ASN A 117 -4.59 9.00 -6.86
CA ASN A 117 -4.86 9.92 -5.76
C ASN A 117 -4.28 11.32 -6.05
N ALA A 118 -3.06 11.38 -6.58
CA ALA A 118 -2.44 12.65 -6.97
C ALA A 118 -3.29 13.39 -8.01
N ILE A 119 -3.80 12.69 -9.02
CA ILE A 119 -4.71 13.27 -10.03
C ILE A 119 -6.00 13.80 -9.39
N LYS A 120 -6.62 13.05 -8.48
CA LYS A 120 -7.83 13.50 -7.76
C LYS A 120 -7.59 14.72 -6.89
N LEU A 121 -6.39 14.85 -6.34
CA LEU A 121 -5.97 16.02 -5.58
C LEU A 121 -5.54 17.19 -6.49
N GLY A 122 -5.71 17.08 -7.81
CA GLY A 122 -5.46 18.12 -8.80
C GLY A 122 -3.99 18.25 -9.22
N ALA A 123 -3.18 17.19 -9.10
CA ALA A 123 -1.86 17.17 -9.72
C ALA A 123 -1.99 17.17 -11.25
N GLY A 124 -1.42 18.19 -11.90
CA GLY A 124 -1.41 18.28 -13.36
C GLY A 124 -0.25 17.50 -13.98
N ARG A 125 -0.32 17.29 -15.30
CA ARG A 125 0.68 16.56 -16.10
C ARG A 125 2.13 16.93 -15.77
N ARG A 126 2.46 18.23 -15.75
CA ARG A 126 3.82 18.71 -15.47
C ARG A 126 4.35 18.24 -14.11
N ALA A 127 3.53 18.31 -13.06
CA ALA A 127 3.93 17.87 -11.74
C ALA A 127 4.21 16.36 -11.70
N LEU A 128 3.42 15.57 -12.43
CA LEU A 128 3.61 14.12 -12.54
C LEU A 128 4.89 13.78 -13.32
N GLU A 129 5.13 14.45 -14.45
CA GLU A 129 6.33 14.26 -15.28
C GLU A 129 7.61 14.66 -14.53
N ASP A 130 7.61 15.83 -13.88
CA ASP A 130 8.75 16.30 -13.08
C ASP A 130 9.06 15.31 -11.94
N CYS A 131 8.01 14.79 -11.28
CA CYS A 131 8.14 13.81 -10.20
C CYS A 131 8.73 12.48 -10.68
N LEU A 132 8.29 11.98 -11.84
CA LEU A 132 8.84 10.77 -12.46
C LEU A 132 10.29 10.95 -12.93
N GLN A 133 10.64 12.13 -13.48
CA GLN A 133 12.00 12.45 -13.86
C GLN A 133 12.94 12.45 -12.65
N LEU A 134 12.51 13.01 -11.52
CA LEU A 134 13.26 12.96 -10.26
C LEU A 134 13.43 11.53 -9.75
N ALA A 135 12.37 10.72 -9.78
CA ALA A 135 12.43 9.31 -9.36
C ALA A 135 13.42 8.51 -10.23
N ALA A 136 13.45 8.76 -11.54
CA ALA A 136 14.36 8.10 -12.48
C ALA A 136 15.85 8.44 -12.27
N GLN A 137 16.16 9.57 -11.62
CA GLN A 137 17.53 9.99 -11.31
C GLN A 137 18.07 9.36 -10.02
N THR A 138 17.23 8.63 -9.26
CA THR A 138 17.69 7.96 -8.03
C THR A 138 18.65 6.81 -8.36
N PRO A 139 19.70 6.60 -7.56
CA PRO A 139 20.66 5.53 -7.82
C PRO A 139 20.00 4.15 -7.89
N ALA A 140 20.46 3.33 -8.82
CA ALA A 140 20.12 1.91 -8.82
C ALA A 140 20.70 1.23 -7.57
N HIS A 141 20.03 0.17 -7.11
CA HIS A 141 20.63 -0.69 -6.10
C HIS A 141 21.84 -1.40 -6.72
N VAL A 142 23.02 -1.14 -6.18
CA VAL A 142 24.22 -1.95 -6.40
C VAL A 142 24.23 -3.02 -5.33
N GLY A 143 24.15 -4.30 -5.72
CA GLY A 143 24.32 -5.41 -4.79
C GLY A 143 25.72 -5.37 -4.15
N VAL A 144 25.91 -6.13 -3.08
CA VAL A 144 27.27 -6.48 -2.64
C VAL A 144 27.67 -7.75 -3.37
N ASP A 145 28.81 -7.70 -4.06
CA ASP A 145 29.46 -8.90 -4.61
C ASP A 145 30.01 -9.78 -3.47
#